data_AF-A0A551YBX6-F1
#
_entry.id   AF-A0A551YBX6-F1
#
_cell.length_a   1.000
_cell.length_b   1.000
_cell.length_c   1.000
_cell.angle_alpha   90.00
_cell.angle_beta   90.00
_cell.angle_gamma   90.00
#
_symmetry.space_group_name_H-M   'P 1'
#
loop_
_entity.id
_entity.type
_entity.pdbx_description
1 polymer ?
#
loop_
_entity_poly.entity_id
_entity_poly.type
_entity_poly.pdbx_seq_one_letter_code
_entity_poly.pdbx_strand_id
1 'polypeptide(L)' 'MTVRQPRYSKEEFARRGNEIYESQVRSQVEEGNQGRIVAINIETGAFELADDTIISFFKSDDRLS' A
#
# COMPACT_ATOMS: atom_id res chain seq x y z
N MET A 1 0.58 -21.24 15.51
CA MET A 1 0.00 -20.17 14.67
C MET A 1 0.98 -19.01 14.67
N THR A 2 1.76 -18.83 13.60
CA THR A 2 2.72 -17.72 13.50
C THR A 2 1.96 -16.45 13.16
N VAL A 3 1.73 -15.60 14.17
CA VAL A 3 1.31 -14.22 13.94
C VAL A 3 2.41 -13.57 13.10
N ARG A 4 2.08 -13.22 11.85
CA ARG A 4 3.00 -12.46 10.99
C ARG A 4 3.08 -11.06 11.57
N GLN A 5 4.10 -10.82 12.39
CA GLN A 5 4.39 -9.50 12.90
C GLN A 5 4.71 -8.59 11.70
N PRO A 6 4.11 -7.40 11.59
CA PRO A 6 4.45 -6.45 10.55
C PRO A 6 5.96 -6.18 10.60
N ARG A 7 6.67 -6.41 9.48
CA ARG A 7 8.12 -6.21 9.40
C ARG A 7 8.51 -4.73 9.48
N TYR A 8 7.54 -3.85 9.28
CA TYR A 8 7.71 -2.41 9.22
C TYR A 8 6.66 -1.73 10.11
N SER A 9 7.07 -0.65 10.77
CA SER A 9 6.13 0.30 11.37
C SER A 9 5.22 0.90 10.30
N LYS A 10 4.06 1.43 10.71
CA LYS A 10 3.10 2.05 9.78
C LYS A 10 3.74 3.20 8.99
N GLU A 11 4.60 3.97 9.64
CA GLU A 11 5.31 5.11 9.03
C GLU A 11 6.32 4.66 7.98
N GLU A 12 7.08 3.61 8.28
CA GLU A 12 8.04 3.02 7.34
C GLU A 12 7.34 2.38 6.14
N PHE A 13 6.22 1.73 6.39
CA PHE A 13 5.37 1.15 5.35
C PHE A 13 4.86 2.24 4.40
N ALA A 14 4.34 3.35 4.95
CA ALA A 14 3.86 4.48 4.17
C ALA A 14 4.99 5.14 3.35
N ARG A 15 6.18 5.32 3.95
CA ARG A 15 7.32 5.92 3.25
C ARG A 15 7.76 5.07 2.06
N ARG A 16 7.92 3.76 2.25
CA ARG A 16 8.31 2.83 1.18
C ARG A 16 7.26 2.75 0.07
N GLY A 17 5.98 2.69 0.44
CA GLY A 17 4.89 2.71 -0.54
C GLY A 17 4.92 4.00 -1.37
N ASN A 18 5.17 5.14 -0.75
CA ASN A 18 5.26 6.43 -1.44
C ASN A 18 6.48 6.52 -2.37
N GLU A 19 7.64 6.03 -1.94
CA GLU A 19 8.85 5.99 -2.78
C GLU A 19 8.65 5.13 -4.05
N ILE A 20 8.03 3.97 -3.91
CA ILE A 20 7.69 3.09 -5.05
C ILE A 20 6.64 3.75 -5.94
N TYR A 21 5.63 4.41 -5.34
CA TYR A 21 4.61 5.12 -6.09
C TYR A 21 5.23 6.19 -6.98
N GLU A 22 6.02 7.10 -6.40
CA GLU A 22 6.64 8.21 -7.12
C GLU A 22 7.63 7.76 -8.20
N SER A 23 8.44 6.73 -7.90
CA SER A 23 9.52 6.29 -8.80
C SER A 23 9.07 5.39 -9.95
N GLN A 24 8.06 4.54 -9.74
CA GLN A 24 7.70 3.49 -10.70
C GLN A 24 6.25 3.53 -11.15
N VAL A 25 5.33 3.78 -10.21
CA VAL A 25 3.90 3.65 -10.48
C VAL A 25 3.33 4.91 -11.12
N ARG A 26 3.71 6.09 -10.62
CA ARG A 26 3.17 7.39 -11.02
C ARG A 26 3.14 7.59 -12.53
N SER A 27 4.27 7.32 -13.20
CA SER A 27 4.39 7.45 -14.66
C SER A 27 3.49 6.48 -15.45
N GLN A 28 3.07 5.36 -14.86
CA GLN A 28 2.26 4.34 -15.52
C GLN A 28 0.76 4.54 -15.26
N VAL A 29 0.41 5.28 -14.19
CA VAL A 29 -0.97 5.42 -13.73
C VAL A 29 -1.52 6.83 -13.95
N GLU A 30 -0.74 7.91 -13.90
CA GLU A 30 -1.29 9.27 -13.97
C GLU A 30 -2.00 9.60 -15.29
N GLU A 31 -1.58 9.04 -16.43
CA GLU A 31 -2.30 9.28 -17.69
C GLU A 31 -3.61 8.48 -17.73
N GLY A 32 -4.72 9.19 -17.53
CA GLY A 32 -6.08 8.67 -17.76
C GLY A 32 -6.67 7.83 -16.63
N ASN A 33 -5.95 7.55 -15.54
CA ASN A 33 -6.48 6.80 -14.38
C ASN A 33 -6.85 7.69 -13.18
N GLN A 34 -7.27 8.94 -13.43
CA GLN A 34 -7.75 9.83 -12.38
C GLN A 34 -8.93 9.19 -11.63
N GLY A 35 -8.76 8.98 -10.33
CA GLY A 35 -9.77 8.36 -9.46
C GLY A 35 -9.63 6.85 -9.25
N ARG A 36 -8.66 6.18 -9.90
CA ARG A 36 -8.35 4.76 -9.65
C ARG A 36 -7.36 4.62 -8.50
N ILE A 37 -7.43 3.49 -7.79
CA ILE A 37 -6.57 3.21 -6.63
C ILE A 37 -5.45 2.29 -7.07
N VAL A 38 -4.24 2.54 -6.56
CA VAL A 38 -3.10 1.65 -6.75
C VAL A 38 -2.80 0.90 -5.45
N ALA A 39 -2.83 -0.43 -5.50
CA ALA A 39 -2.28 -1.27 -4.45
C ALA A 39 -0.81 -1.55 -4.74
N ILE A 40 0.09 -1.25 -3.81
CA ILE A 40 1.54 -1.49 -3.96
C ILE A 40 1.98 -2.50 -2.90
N ASN A 41 2.58 -3.60 -3.35
CA ASN A 41 3.28 -4.52 -2.48
C ASN A 41 4.69 -3.97 -2.19
N ILE A 42 4.90 -3.41 -1.00
CA ILE A 42 6.17 -2.78 -0.63
C ILE A 42 7.35 -3.75 -0.47
N GLU A 43 7.10 -5.07 -0.40
CA GLU A 43 8.16 -6.07 -0.30
C GLU A 43 8.72 -6.44 -1.68
N THR A 44 7.90 -6.34 -2.73
CA THR A 44 8.24 -6.78 -4.09
C THR A 44 8.25 -5.65 -5.11
N GLY A 45 7.62 -4.52 -4.82
CA GLY A 45 7.38 -3.42 -5.77
C GLY A 45 6.25 -3.70 -6.78
N ALA A 46 5.61 -4.87 -6.72
CA ALA A 46 4.48 -5.18 -7.58
C ALA A 46 3.29 -4.27 -7.25
N PHE A 47 2.58 -3.80 -8.28
CA PHE A 47 1.42 -2.93 -8.11
C PHE A 47 0.24 -3.37 -8.98
N GLU A 48 -0.97 -3.09 -8.50
CA GLU A 48 -2.22 -3.36 -9.21
C GLU A 48 -3.12 -2.13 -9.17
N LEU A 49 -3.82 -1.88 -10.28
CA LEU A 49 -4.84 -0.83 -10.40
C LEU A 49 -6.22 -1.42 -10.11
N ALA A 50 -6.94 -0.80 -9.19
CA ALA A 50 -8.32 -1.15 -8.86
C ALA A 50 -9.25 0.05 -9.08
N ASP A 51 -10.41 -0.22 -9.69
CA ASP A 51 -11.49 0.76 -9.86
C ASP A 51 -12.30 0.96 -8.57
N ASP A 52 -12.28 -0.03 -7.68
CA ASP A 52 -13.01 -0.02 -6.41
C ASP A 52 -12.11 0.19 -5.20
N THR A 53 -12.68 0.88 -4.21
CA THR A 53 -12.04 1.23 -2.95
C THR A 53 -11.83 -0.01 -2.07
N ILE A 54 -10.77 -0.76 -2.33
CA ILE A 54 -10.22 -1.67 -1.33
C ILE A 54 -9.27 -0.87 -0.44
N ILE A 55 -9.84 -0.08 0.46
CA ILE A 55 -9.14 0.34 1.68
C ILE A 55 -9.05 -0.91 2.56
N SER A 56 -8.13 -1.81 2.23
CA SER A 56 -7.60 -2.73 3.24
C SER A 56 -6.53 -1.98 4.02
N PHE A 57 -6.91 -0.88 4.66
CA PHE A 57 -6.14 -0.36 5.79
C PHE A 57 -6.22 -1.46 6.83
N PHE A 58 -5.07 -2.02 7.17
CA PHE A 58 -4.92 -3.02 8.22
C PHE A 58 -5.55 -2.43 9.50
N LYS A 59 -6.83 -2.72 9.73
CA LYS A 59 -7.56 -2.29 10.91
C LYS A 59 -7.16 -3.25 12.01
N SER A 60 -6.11 -2.88 12.72
CA SER A 60 -5.79 -3.46 14.01
C SER A 60 -5.20 -2.37 14.88
N ASP A 61 -6.07 -1.41 15.22
CA ASP A 61 -5.96 -0.72 16.49
C ASP A 61 -7.13 -1.19 17.37
N ASP A 62 -6.82 -1.29 18.67
CA ASP A 62 -7.69 -1.62 19.81
C ASP A 62 -7.96 -3.12 20.09
N ARG A 63 -7.17 -3.73 21.01
CA ARG A 63 -7.56 -3.91 22.43
C ARG A 63 -6.64 -4.82 23.26
N LEU A 64 -6.30 -4.28 24.44
CA LEU A 64 -5.97 -4.92 25.74
C LEU A 64 -4.55 -5.49 25.96
N SER A 65 -3.69 -4.70 26.61
CA SER A 65 -3.26 -4.97 27.99
C SER A 65 -2.79 -3.71 28.70
#